data_AF-A0A6C0DEM5-F1
#
_entry.id   AF-A0A6C0DEM5-F1
#
_cell.length_a   1.000
_cell.length_b   1.000
_cell.length_c   1.000
_cell.angle_alpha   90.00
_cell.angle_beta   90.00
_cell.angle_gamma   90.00
#
_symmetry.space_group_name_H-M   'P 1'
#
loop_
_entity.id
_entity.type
_entity.pdbx_description
1 polymer ?
#
loop_
_entity_poly.entity_id
_entity_poly.type
_entity_poly.pdbx_seq_one_letter_code
_entity_poly.pdbx_strand_id
1 'polypeptide(L)'
;MVFWKLYPLATWISSFWNRDLFQSHLFNKSAIPSPTGQPGNWLQPDEDRAPVLTHLRTHFGSPPHTPVLDIPEEHLMGPKDHFFVVHDSNGIAGTIRYHYLGEFVSAHNEAIYVVDCFCIHPKWRGKGLADYLLTELHRYANQRRIPYAMFLKEGSKLAIAPTPFYTGFYAYRELAPSDPSPYVSDLTMGQAHRLMEVYRMIHSNRFLILNKEGTNQYWKMFRKGVHRVLACVQDAFQKKEGKRMAWITAWLESAAMTKSIRQEAAIAFADSLYPSFDYVWINRQWGGEKWTADGGFHWYTYQWSSSITMTISYSLPI
;
A
#
# COMPACT_ATOMS: atom_id res chain seq x y z
N MET A 1 -7.79 20.21 -2.86
CA MET A 1 -6.54 19.69 -3.43
C MET A 1 -6.58 19.96 -4.92
N VAL A 2 -5.79 20.94 -5.38
CA VAL A 2 -5.75 21.37 -6.78
C VAL A 2 -4.96 20.38 -7.64
N PHE A 3 -4.05 19.61 -7.04
CA PHE A 3 -3.17 18.66 -7.72
C PHE A 3 -3.87 17.77 -8.75
N TRP A 4 -5.03 17.20 -8.39
CA TRP A 4 -5.82 16.28 -9.22
C TRP A 4 -6.64 16.95 -10.31
N LYS A 5 -6.98 18.24 -10.16
CA LYS A 5 -7.74 18.98 -11.19
C LYS A 5 -6.93 19.19 -12.46
N LEU A 6 -5.61 19.11 -12.35
CA LEU A 6 -4.66 19.27 -13.45
C LEU A 6 -4.22 17.92 -14.04
N TYR A 7 -4.85 16.81 -13.65
CA TYR A 7 -4.60 15.52 -14.31
C TYR A 7 -5.14 15.59 -15.73
N PRO A 8 -4.36 15.28 -16.78
CA PRO A 8 -4.80 15.51 -18.14
C PRO A 8 -6.06 14.69 -18.47
N LEU A 9 -7.16 15.37 -18.81
CA LEU A 9 -8.45 14.72 -19.08
C LEU A 9 -8.33 13.72 -20.25
N ALA A 10 -7.53 14.06 -21.27
CA ALA A 10 -7.29 13.19 -22.43
C ALA A 10 -6.67 11.84 -22.02
N THR A 11 -5.71 11.88 -21.10
CA THR A 11 -5.06 10.71 -20.50
C THR A 11 -6.08 9.84 -19.74
N TRP A 12 -6.97 10.46 -18.98
CA TRP A 12 -8.06 9.75 -18.32
C TRP A 12 -9.03 9.10 -19.31
N ILE A 13 -9.46 9.82 -20.35
CA ILE A 13 -10.37 9.30 -21.40
C ILE A 13 -9.74 8.10 -22.12
N SER A 14 -8.44 8.17 -22.46
CA SER A 14 -7.76 7.06 -23.13
C SER A 14 -7.71 5.78 -22.30
N SER A 15 -7.74 5.89 -20.96
CA SER A 15 -7.66 4.71 -20.09
C SER A 15 -8.91 3.81 -20.16
N PHE A 16 -10.08 4.34 -20.54
CA PHE A 16 -11.30 3.52 -20.73
C PHE A 16 -11.21 2.53 -21.90
N TRP A 17 -10.38 2.84 -22.88
CA TRP A 17 -10.21 2.03 -24.09
C TRP A 17 -8.87 1.29 -24.11
N ASN A 18 -8.12 1.36 -23.00
CA ASN A 18 -6.83 0.73 -22.88
C ASN A 18 -6.97 -0.80 -22.97
N ARG A 19 -6.33 -1.39 -23.97
CA ARG A 19 -6.22 -2.84 -24.14
C ARG A 19 -4.84 -3.36 -23.69
N ASP A 20 -3.88 -2.47 -23.49
CA ASP A 20 -2.52 -2.80 -23.14
C ASP A 20 -2.42 -3.24 -21.69
N LEU A 21 -1.57 -4.24 -21.45
CA LEU A 21 -1.27 -4.73 -20.10
C LEU A 21 -0.62 -3.64 -19.25
N PHE A 22 0.04 -2.67 -19.88
CA PHE A 22 0.53 -1.46 -19.25
C PHE A 22 0.49 -0.30 -20.24
N GLN A 23 -0.05 0.84 -19.83
CA GLN A 23 -0.01 2.07 -20.63
C GLN A 23 0.49 3.23 -19.78
N SER A 24 1.57 3.85 -20.24
CA SER A 24 2.19 5.01 -19.63
C SER A 24 1.45 6.30 -20.00
N HIS A 25 1.33 7.19 -19.02
CA HIS A 25 0.51 8.40 -19.06
C HIS A 25 1.29 9.59 -18.51
N LEU A 26 2.51 9.79 -19.03
CA LEU A 26 3.41 10.82 -18.54
C LEU A 26 2.93 12.22 -18.90
N PHE A 27 3.07 13.13 -17.94
CA PHE A 27 2.84 14.55 -18.10
C PHE A 27 3.74 15.29 -17.11
N ASN A 28 3.97 16.57 -17.35
CA ASN A 28 4.83 17.39 -16.50
C ASN A 28 4.00 18.36 -15.65
N LYS A 29 4.50 18.66 -14.46
CA LYS A 29 4.02 19.76 -13.62
C LYS A 29 5.14 20.78 -13.39
N SER A 30 4.77 22.05 -13.47
CA SER A 30 5.63 23.16 -13.04
C SER A 30 5.81 23.15 -11.53
N ALA A 31 6.95 23.66 -11.06
CA ALA A 31 7.17 23.89 -9.64
C ALA A 31 6.13 24.89 -9.12
N ILE A 32 5.76 24.74 -7.86
CA ILE A 32 4.95 25.74 -7.16
C ILE A 32 5.72 26.23 -5.92
N PRO A 33 5.54 27.50 -5.50
CA PRO A 33 6.21 28.03 -4.31
C PRO A 33 5.86 27.23 -3.06
N SER A 34 6.83 27.05 -2.16
CA SER A 34 6.56 26.40 -0.87
C SER A 34 5.62 27.26 -0.02
N PRO A 35 4.50 26.71 0.48
CA PRO A 35 3.59 27.44 1.36
C PRO A 35 4.22 27.83 2.70
N THR A 36 5.28 27.16 3.13
CA THR A 36 5.99 27.46 4.39
C THR A 36 7.02 28.57 4.24
N GLY A 37 7.29 29.02 3.01
CA GLY A 37 8.41 29.91 2.70
C GLY A 37 9.78 29.22 2.70
N GLN A 38 9.86 27.95 3.09
CA GLN A 38 11.08 27.14 3.06
C GLN A 38 10.94 26.01 2.04
N PRO A 39 11.88 25.81 1.11
CA PRO A 39 11.84 24.69 0.19
C PRO A 39 11.98 23.36 0.96
N GLY A 40 11.35 22.30 0.47
CA GLY A 40 11.58 20.97 0.99
C GLY A 40 12.88 20.35 0.47
N ASN A 41 13.31 19.27 1.12
CA ASN A 41 14.48 18.49 0.74
C ASN A 41 14.16 16.99 0.69
N TRP A 42 14.88 16.28 -0.16
CA TRP A 42 14.88 14.82 -0.20
C TRP A 42 15.87 14.31 0.83
N LEU A 43 15.42 13.41 1.70
CA LEU A 43 16.28 12.83 2.72
C LEU A 43 17.44 12.06 2.07
N GLN A 44 18.63 12.28 2.61
CA GLN A 44 19.81 11.49 2.26
C GLN A 44 19.91 10.24 3.15
N PRO A 45 20.58 9.18 2.69
CA PRO A 45 20.68 7.92 3.43
C PRO A 45 21.25 8.05 4.86
N ASP A 46 22.14 9.02 5.08
CA ASP A 46 22.89 9.27 6.32
C ASP A 46 22.25 10.32 7.24
N GLU A 47 21.16 10.96 6.85
CA GLU A 47 20.46 11.94 7.68
C GLU A 47 19.70 11.27 8.84
N ASP A 48 19.66 11.95 9.99
CA ASP A 48 18.89 11.53 11.17
C ASP A 48 17.39 11.48 10.86
N ARG A 49 16.79 10.32 11.09
CA ARG A 49 15.38 10.03 10.79
C ARG A 49 14.49 10.19 12.01
N ALA A 50 15.04 10.34 13.21
CA ALA A 50 14.28 10.48 14.44
C ALA A 50 13.25 11.64 14.41
N PRO A 51 13.54 12.82 13.83
CA PRO A 51 12.55 13.89 13.69
C PRO A 51 11.34 13.48 12.84
N VAL A 52 11.58 12.76 11.74
CA VAL A 52 10.53 12.28 10.82
C VAL A 52 9.66 11.22 11.51
N LEU A 53 10.28 10.25 12.17
CA LEU A 53 9.57 9.22 12.94
C LEU A 53 8.68 9.85 14.03
N THR A 54 9.21 10.86 14.73
CA THR A 54 8.44 11.62 15.73
C THR A 54 7.26 12.32 15.08
N HIS A 55 7.47 13.05 13.98
CA HIS A 55 6.41 13.73 13.24
C HIS A 55 5.29 12.77 12.81
N LEU A 56 5.67 11.61 12.24
CA LEU A 56 4.73 10.58 11.80
C LEU A 56 3.93 10.00 12.98
N ARG A 57 4.59 9.61 14.07
CA ARG A 57 3.92 9.09 15.28
C ARG A 57 2.91 10.09 15.86
N THR A 58 3.23 11.37 15.83
CA THR A 58 2.38 12.42 16.43
C THR A 58 1.23 12.85 15.51
N HIS A 59 1.41 12.86 14.18
CA HIS A 59 0.48 13.52 13.27
C HIS A 59 -0.11 12.65 12.15
N PHE A 60 0.45 11.45 11.90
CA PHE A 60 -0.07 10.55 10.87
C PHE A 60 -1.40 9.93 11.33
N GLY A 61 -2.43 10.01 10.48
CA GLY A 61 -3.79 9.61 10.84
C GLY A 61 -4.47 10.61 11.80
N SER A 62 -5.17 10.08 12.80
CA SER A 62 -5.75 10.85 13.92
C SER A 62 -5.63 10.09 15.25
N PRO A 63 -4.41 9.86 15.77
CA PRO A 63 -4.22 9.20 17.07
C PRO A 63 -4.83 10.01 18.23
N PRO A 64 -5.36 9.36 19.28
CA PRO A 64 -5.42 7.91 19.49
C PRO A 64 -6.64 7.23 18.82
N HIS A 65 -7.46 7.97 18.08
CA HIS A 65 -8.67 7.43 17.44
C HIS A 65 -8.36 6.50 16.25
N THR A 66 -7.20 6.67 15.64
CA THR A 66 -6.61 5.73 14.68
C THR A 66 -5.36 5.09 15.27
N PRO A 67 -4.95 3.90 14.77
CA PRO A 67 -3.65 3.35 15.14
C PRO A 67 -2.51 4.34 14.93
N VAL A 68 -1.50 4.26 15.80
CA VAL A 68 -0.28 5.09 15.73
C VAL A 68 0.68 4.44 14.75
N LEU A 69 1.16 5.19 13.76
CA LEU A 69 2.24 4.75 12.87
C LEU A 69 3.57 4.73 13.64
N ASP A 70 4.20 3.57 13.73
CA ASP A 70 5.41 3.30 14.50
C ASP A 70 6.40 2.44 13.68
N ILE A 71 6.91 3.02 12.60
CA ILE A 71 7.87 2.39 11.70
C ILE A 71 9.25 2.36 12.38
N PRO A 72 9.96 1.22 12.43
CA PRO A 72 11.36 1.18 12.83
C PRO A 72 12.24 2.02 11.89
N GLU A 73 13.31 2.59 12.40
CA GLU A 73 14.16 3.52 11.64
C GLU A 73 14.78 2.88 10.39
N GLU A 74 15.16 1.61 10.50
CA GLU A 74 15.70 0.78 9.44
C GLU A 74 14.67 0.46 8.34
N HIS A 75 13.37 0.60 8.64
CA HIS A 75 12.26 0.36 7.71
C HIS A 75 11.63 1.64 7.15
N LEU A 76 12.07 2.83 7.62
CA LEU A 76 11.53 4.10 7.12
C LEU A 76 11.92 4.36 5.66
N MET A 77 13.13 3.99 5.27
CA MET A 77 13.66 4.25 3.93
C MET A 77 14.50 3.06 3.44
N GLY A 78 13.90 2.23 2.60
CA GLY A 78 14.58 1.16 1.89
C GLY A 78 15.51 1.68 0.78
N PRO A 79 16.33 0.79 0.16
CA PRO A 79 17.35 1.19 -0.81
C PRO A 79 16.82 1.92 -2.06
N LYS A 80 15.57 1.66 -2.43
CA LYS A 80 14.89 2.25 -3.59
C LYS A 80 13.85 3.30 -3.20
N ASP A 81 13.69 3.57 -1.92
CA ASP A 81 12.70 4.53 -1.44
C ASP A 81 13.22 5.96 -1.56
N HIS A 82 12.28 6.89 -1.67
CA HIS A 82 12.58 8.32 -1.65
C HIS A 82 11.65 9.01 -0.67
N PHE A 83 12.22 9.86 0.19
CA PHE A 83 11.47 10.52 1.25
C PHE A 83 11.68 12.03 1.14
N PHE A 84 10.60 12.80 1.08
CA PHE A 84 10.64 14.25 0.96
C PHE A 84 10.02 14.91 2.19
N VAL A 85 10.71 15.92 2.71
CA VAL A 85 10.36 16.61 3.94
C VAL A 85 10.31 18.11 3.69
N VAL A 86 9.35 18.77 4.31
CA VAL A 86 9.20 20.24 4.29
C VAL A 86 9.19 20.75 5.70
N HIS A 87 9.96 21.80 5.96
CA HIS A 87 10.06 22.44 7.25
C HIS A 87 9.31 23.78 7.30
N ASP A 88 8.94 24.19 8.51
CA ASP A 88 8.65 25.59 8.85
C ASP A 88 9.59 26.05 9.98
N SER A 89 9.35 27.23 10.55
CA SER A 89 10.16 27.78 11.65
C SER A 89 10.17 26.91 12.92
N ASN A 90 9.24 25.97 13.06
CA ASN A 90 8.99 25.21 14.28
C ASN A 90 9.28 23.70 14.11
N GLY A 91 9.77 23.27 12.94
CA GLY A 91 10.09 21.87 12.66
C GLY A 91 9.46 21.36 11.37
N ILE A 92 9.18 20.06 11.30
CA ILE A 92 8.60 19.43 10.11
C ILE A 92 7.15 19.88 9.94
N ALA A 93 6.85 20.50 8.80
CA ALA A 93 5.53 20.91 8.37
C ALA A 93 4.78 19.81 7.63
N GLY A 94 5.50 18.95 6.89
CA GLY A 94 4.92 17.78 6.23
C GLY A 94 5.95 16.87 5.57
N THR A 95 5.51 15.65 5.30
CA THR A 95 6.31 14.55 4.77
C THR A 95 5.57 13.80 3.66
N ILE A 96 6.31 13.17 2.76
CA ILE A 96 5.77 12.21 1.78
C ILE A 96 6.85 11.20 1.41
N ARG A 97 6.49 9.92 1.36
CA ARG A 97 7.38 8.83 0.94
C ARG A 97 6.91 8.24 -0.39
N TYR A 98 7.89 7.95 -1.24
CA TYR A 98 7.75 7.21 -2.48
C TYR A 98 8.44 5.87 -2.29
N HIS A 99 7.64 4.89 -1.87
CA HIS A 99 8.12 3.59 -1.44
C HIS A 99 8.11 2.61 -2.61
N TYR A 100 9.22 1.91 -2.85
CA TYR A 100 9.30 0.93 -3.93
C TYR A 100 8.52 -0.33 -3.57
N LEU A 101 7.49 -0.62 -4.37
CA LEU A 101 6.57 -1.73 -4.10
C LEU A 101 7.02 -3.03 -4.75
N GLY A 102 7.72 -2.97 -5.89
CA GLY A 102 8.15 -4.15 -6.64
C GLY A 102 7.87 -4.05 -8.13
N GLU A 103 7.95 -5.18 -8.81
CA GLU A 103 7.71 -5.31 -10.24
C GLU A 103 6.26 -5.78 -10.50
N PHE A 104 5.54 -5.07 -11.35
CA PHE A 104 4.22 -5.47 -11.82
C PHE A 104 4.35 -6.55 -12.90
N VAL A 105 4.52 -7.79 -12.44
CA VAL A 105 4.89 -8.92 -13.31
C VAL A 105 3.81 -9.36 -14.29
N SER A 106 2.57 -8.96 -14.06
CA SER A 106 1.49 -9.18 -15.03
C SER A 106 1.55 -8.16 -16.19
N ALA A 107 2.33 -7.09 -16.05
CA ALA A 107 2.39 -5.95 -16.95
C ALA A 107 3.85 -5.59 -17.30
N HIS A 108 4.55 -6.52 -17.96
CA HIS A 108 5.93 -6.32 -18.43
C HIS A 108 6.99 -6.04 -17.36
N ASN A 109 6.73 -6.37 -16.09
CA ASN A 109 7.64 -6.16 -14.95
C ASN A 109 7.96 -4.68 -14.71
N GLU A 110 7.01 -3.79 -14.98
CA GLU A 110 7.18 -2.35 -14.68
C GLU A 110 7.40 -2.14 -13.18
N ALA A 111 8.38 -1.31 -12.83
CA ALA A 111 8.65 -0.92 -11.45
C ALA A 111 7.51 -0.04 -10.94
N ILE A 112 6.82 -0.48 -9.89
CA ILE A 112 5.73 0.26 -9.26
C ILE A 112 6.15 0.75 -7.88
N TYR A 113 5.78 2.00 -7.60
CA TYR A 113 5.94 2.62 -6.30
C TYR A 113 4.58 2.82 -5.62
N VAL A 114 4.60 3.07 -4.32
CA VAL A 114 3.44 3.54 -3.57
C VAL A 114 3.76 4.85 -2.87
N VAL A 115 2.79 5.75 -2.85
CA VAL A 115 2.86 6.97 -2.05
C VAL A 115 2.30 6.70 -0.67
N ASP A 116 3.14 6.79 0.35
CA ASP A 116 2.77 6.63 1.75
C ASP A 116 3.54 7.61 2.64
N CYS A 117 3.45 7.44 3.97
CA CYS A 117 3.94 8.40 4.97
C CYS A 117 3.57 9.88 4.66
N PHE A 118 2.44 10.08 3.97
CA PHE A 118 1.96 11.39 3.56
C PHE A 118 1.30 12.06 4.76
N CYS A 119 2.07 12.90 5.45
CA CYS A 119 1.68 13.52 6.70
C CYS A 119 1.80 15.04 6.60
N ILE A 120 0.80 15.74 7.14
CA ILE A 120 0.81 17.20 7.20
C ILE A 120 0.49 17.61 8.63
N HIS A 121 1.40 18.41 9.19
CA HIS A 121 1.22 19.01 10.49
C HIS A 121 -0.13 19.75 10.55
N PRO A 122 -0.94 19.60 11.61
CA PRO A 122 -2.27 20.22 11.72
C PRO A 122 -2.30 21.73 11.37
N LYS A 123 -1.30 22.49 11.80
CA LYS A 123 -1.09 23.93 11.48
C LYS A 123 -1.08 24.25 9.98
N TRP A 124 -0.70 23.30 9.13
CA TRP A 124 -0.53 23.47 7.67
C TRP A 124 -1.63 22.81 6.83
N ARG A 125 -2.58 22.11 7.46
CA ARG A 125 -3.72 21.52 6.75
C ARG A 125 -4.57 22.63 6.12
N GLY A 126 -4.97 22.43 4.86
CA GLY A 126 -5.75 23.43 4.09
C GLY A 126 -4.93 24.60 3.52
N LYS A 127 -3.62 24.68 3.78
CA LYS A 127 -2.75 25.79 3.32
C LYS A 127 -1.95 25.49 2.06
N GLY A 128 -2.36 24.49 1.28
CA GLY A 128 -1.70 24.11 0.02
C GLY A 128 -0.44 23.23 0.15
N LEU A 129 0.03 22.91 1.37
CA LEU A 129 1.22 22.09 1.57
C LEU A 129 1.10 20.69 0.95
N ALA A 130 -0.10 20.11 0.96
CA ALA A 130 -0.40 18.85 0.27
C ALA A 130 -0.11 18.91 -1.24
N ASP A 131 -0.55 20.00 -1.88
CA ASP A 131 -0.38 20.19 -3.32
C ASP A 131 1.10 20.41 -3.66
N TYR A 132 1.85 21.09 -2.78
CA TYR A 132 3.31 21.26 -2.90
C TYR A 132 4.06 19.93 -2.82
N LEU A 133 3.82 19.13 -1.77
CA LEU A 133 4.45 17.82 -1.56
C LEU A 133 4.22 16.89 -2.77
N LEU A 134 2.98 16.77 -3.24
CA LEU A 134 2.65 15.92 -4.39
C LEU A 134 3.27 16.44 -5.70
N THR A 135 3.39 17.76 -5.87
CA THR A 135 3.99 18.37 -7.07
C THR A 135 5.49 18.12 -7.13
N GLU A 136 6.20 18.31 -6.02
CA GLU A 136 7.64 18.02 -5.96
C GLU A 136 7.93 16.52 -6.11
N LEU A 137 7.11 15.66 -5.50
CA LEU A 137 7.20 14.22 -5.71
C LEU A 137 7.04 13.84 -7.20
N HIS A 138 6.01 14.36 -7.86
CA HIS A 138 5.79 14.09 -9.29
C HIS A 138 6.98 14.56 -10.16
N ARG A 139 7.49 15.77 -9.89
CA ARG A 139 8.64 16.31 -10.62
C ARG A 139 9.87 15.41 -10.44
N TYR A 140 10.15 15.01 -9.21
CA TYR A 140 11.25 14.11 -8.88
C TYR A 140 11.11 12.76 -9.59
N ALA A 141 9.93 12.12 -9.48
CA ALA A 141 9.68 10.81 -10.06
C ALA A 141 9.87 10.81 -11.59
N ASN A 142 9.35 11.84 -12.29
CA ASN A 142 9.56 12.01 -13.72
C ASN A 142 11.03 12.20 -14.08
N GLN A 143 11.75 13.08 -13.37
CA GLN A 143 13.16 13.36 -13.62
C GLN A 143 14.04 12.11 -13.45
N ARG A 144 13.68 11.25 -12.49
CA ARG A 144 14.37 9.99 -12.19
C ARG A 144 13.87 8.81 -13.03
N ARG A 145 12.90 9.02 -13.93
CA ARG A 145 12.28 7.98 -14.77
C ARG A 145 11.68 6.82 -13.96
N ILE A 146 11.10 7.15 -12.80
CA ILE A 146 10.32 6.23 -11.95
C ILE A 146 8.87 6.73 -11.76
N PRO A 147 8.14 7.08 -12.83
CA PRO A 147 6.91 7.86 -12.75
C PRO A 147 5.71 7.07 -12.20
N TYR A 148 5.78 5.75 -12.14
CA TYR A 148 4.62 4.91 -11.92
C TYR A 148 4.39 4.64 -10.43
N ALA A 149 3.23 5.10 -9.96
CA ALA A 149 2.85 4.90 -8.58
C ALA A 149 1.42 4.47 -8.40
N MET A 150 1.18 3.93 -7.22
CA MET A 150 -0.12 3.77 -6.62
C MET A 150 -0.22 4.63 -5.37
N PHE A 151 -1.43 4.94 -4.95
CA PHE A 151 -1.65 5.52 -3.63
C PHE A 151 -2.94 4.97 -3.03
N LEU A 152 -2.90 4.76 -1.73
CA LEU A 152 -4.04 4.30 -0.94
C LEU A 152 -4.75 5.52 -0.35
N LYS A 153 -6.07 5.57 -0.51
CA LYS A 153 -6.93 6.51 0.20
C LYS A 153 -7.93 5.75 1.06
N GLU A 154 -7.78 5.88 2.37
CA GLU A 154 -8.74 5.38 3.36
C GLU A 154 -9.94 6.32 3.53
N GLY A 155 -11.08 5.78 3.95
CA GLY A 155 -12.34 6.50 4.11
C GLY A 155 -13.03 6.75 2.77
N SER A 156 -13.60 7.94 2.58
CA SER A 156 -14.34 8.27 1.36
C SER A 156 -13.44 8.35 0.13
N LYS A 157 -13.98 7.87 -0.99
CA LYS A 157 -13.44 8.02 -2.35
C LYS A 157 -13.18 9.50 -2.66
N LEU A 158 -12.13 9.77 -3.43
CA LEU A 158 -11.82 11.10 -3.93
C LEU A 158 -12.87 11.52 -4.98
N ALA A 159 -13.34 12.76 -4.88
CA ALA A 159 -14.19 13.38 -5.88
C ALA A 159 -13.35 13.91 -7.06
N ILE A 160 -12.69 12.99 -7.78
CA ILE A 160 -11.82 13.26 -8.94
C ILE A 160 -12.25 12.40 -10.13
N ALA A 161 -11.85 12.78 -11.34
CA ALA A 161 -12.23 12.05 -12.56
C ALA A 161 -11.69 10.60 -12.59
N PRO A 162 -10.39 10.33 -12.30
CA PRO A 162 -9.89 8.96 -12.18
C PRO A 162 -10.67 8.17 -11.12
N THR A 163 -11.25 7.05 -11.54
CA THR A 163 -11.84 6.10 -10.60
C THR A 163 -10.73 5.32 -9.90
N PRO A 164 -10.94 4.87 -8.65
CA PRO A 164 -10.05 3.92 -8.02
C PRO A 164 -9.85 2.71 -8.94
N PHE A 165 -8.61 2.26 -9.02
CA PHE A 165 -8.24 1.00 -9.64
C PHE A 165 -8.81 -0.18 -8.85
N TYR A 166 -8.87 -0.06 -7.53
CA TYR A 166 -9.54 -1.01 -6.65
C TYR A 166 -10.22 -0.30 -5.48
N THR A 167 -11.33 -0.86 -5.01
CA THR A 167 -12.04 -0.40 -3.83
C THR A 167 -12.42 -1.59 -2.97
N GLY A 168 -12.17 -1.47 -1.67
CA GLY A 168 -12.52 -2.48 -0.69
C GLY A 168 -12.96 -1.87 0.63
N PHE A 169 -13.13 -2.74 1.61
CA PHE A 169 -13.45 -2.36 2.98
C PHE A 169 -12.52 -3.13 3.91
N TYR A 170 -11.83 -2.44 4.82
CA TYR A 170 -11.02 -3.08 5.82
C TYR A 170 -11.89 -3.71 6.91
N ALA A 171 -11.41 -4.83 7.42
CA ALA A 171 -11.86 -5.40 8.67
C ALA A 171 -10.64 -5.82 9.48
N TYR A 172 -10.76 -5.82 10.80
CA TYR A 172 -9.71 -6.28 11.70
C TYR A 172 -10.22 -7.36 12.64
N ARG A 173 -9.26 -8.08 13.22
CA ARG A 173 -9.50 -9.05 14.28
C ARG A 173 -8.39 -8.94 15.32
N GLU A 174 -8.77 -8.98 16.59
CA GLU A 174 -7.83 -9.21 17.70
C GLU A 174 -7.46 -10.69 17.74
N LEU A 175 -6.18 -10.96 17.91
CA LEU A 175 -5.60 -12.28 17.92
C LEU A 175 -5.48 -12.78 19.36
N ALA A 176 -5.66 -14.08 19.51
CA ALA A 176 -5.55 -14.76 20.80
C ALA A 176 -4.78 -16.08 20.60
N PRO A 177 -4.22 -16.64 21.68
CA PRO A 177 -3.68 -18.00 21.65
C PRO A 177 -4.69 -18.97 21.04
N SER A 178 -4.23 -19.78 20.08
CA SER A 178 -5.06 -20.76 19.37
C SER A 178 -4.20 -21.93 18.93
N ASP A 179 -4.84 -23.09 18.74
CA ASP A 179 -4.16 -24.28 18.23
C ASP A 179 -3.74 -24.06 16.76
N PRO A 180 -2.50 -24.40 16.39
CA PRO A 180 -2.04 -24.26 15.02
C PRO A 180 -2.95 -25.01 14.04
N SER A 181 -3.43 -24.31 13.00
CA SER A 181 -4.19 -24.94 11.94
C SER A 181 -3.30 -25.92 11.15
N PRO A 182 -3.72 -27.19 10.95
CA PRO A 182 -2.95 -28.15 10.14
C PRO A 182 -2.93 -27.79 8.64
N TYR A 183 -3.71 -26.79 8.24
CA TYR A 183 -3.84 -26.38 6.85
C TYR A 183 -2.95 -25.20 6.48
N VAL A 184 -2.30 -24.55 7.45
CA VAL A 184 -1.44 -23.37 7.20
C VAL A 184 0.02 -23.76 7.31
N SER A 185 0.82 -23.35 6.33
CA SER A 185 2.27 -23.49 6.33
C SER A 185 2.94 -22.16 5.98
N ASP A 186 4.02 -21.84 6.68
CA ASP A 186 4.90 -20.73 6.29
C ASP A 186 5.69 -21.09 5.02
N LEU A 187 5.94 -20.07 4.21
CA LEU A 187 6.73 -20.17 2.99
C LEU A 187 7.91 -19.22 3.05
N THR A 188 9.04 -19.67 2.54
CA THR A 188 10.12 -18.77 2.14
C THR A 188 9.67 -17.88 0.98
N MET A 189 10.27 -16.69 0.86
CA MET A 189 10.01 -15.78 -0.26
C MET A 189 10.19 -16.47 -1.62
N GLY A 190 11.24 -17.30 -1.79
CA GLY A 190 11.46 -18.05 -3.02
C GLY A 190 10.36 -19.09 -3.32
N GLN A 191 9.78 -19.73 -2.31
CA GLN A 191 8.62 -20.62 -2.49
C GLN A 191 7.38 -19.83 -2.89
N ALA A 192 7.12 -18.69 -2.24
CA ALA A 192 5.99 -17.83 -2.55
C ALA A 192 6.06 -17.30 -3.98
N HIS A 193 7.22 -16.77 -4.41
CA HIS A 193 7.40 -16.25 -5.76
C HIS A 193 7.23 -17.33 -6.83
N ARG A 194 7.74 -18.55 -6.61
CA ARG A 194 7.49 -19.67 -7.54
C ARG A 194 6.00 -19.98 -7.68
N LEU A 195 5.24 -19.94 -6.58
CA LEU A 195 3.80 -20.17 -6.60
C LEU A 195 3.04 -19.03 -7.29
N MET A 196 3.48 -17.79 -7.09
CA MET A 196 2.92 -16.62 -7.78
C MET A 196 3.16 -16.67 -9.29
N GLU A 197 4.34 -17.11 -9.73
CA GLU A 197 4.62 -17.31 -11.16
C GLU A 197 3.70 -18.39 -11.77
N VAL A 198 3.54 -19.53 -11.09
CA VAL A 198 2.58 -20.56 -11.53
C VAL A 198 1.15 -19.99 -11.58
N TYR A 199 0.75 -19.22 -10.57
CA TYR A 199 -0.56 -18.58 -10.53
C TYR A 199 -0.74 -17.60 -11.71
N ARG A 200 0.28 -16.80 -12.02
CA ARG A 200 0.32 -15.85 -13.15
C ARG A 200 0.16 -16.55 -14.50
N MET A 201 0.78 -17.71 -14.68
CA MET A 201 0.65 -18.50 -15.92
C MET A 201 -0.79 -18.97 -16.16
N ILE A 202 -1.53 -19.27 -15.11
CA ILE A 202 -2.92 -19.74 -15.18
C ILE A 202 -3.90 -18.54 -15.24
N HIS A 203 -3.55 -17.45 -14.55
CA HIS A 203 -4.39 -16.26 -14.40
C HIS A 203 -3.63 -14.99 -14.83
N SER A 204 -3.32 -14.90 -16.13
CA SER A 204 -2.49 -13.84 -16.71
C SER A 204 -3.06 -12.42 -16.56
N ASN A 205 -4.36 -12.29 -16.30
CA ASN A 205 -5.06 -11.01 -16.14
C ASN A 205 -5.26 -10.57 -14.68
N ARG A 206 -4.46 -11.11 -13.74
CA ARG A 206 -4.52 -10.76 -12.31
C ARG A 206 -3.47 -9.73 -11.96
N PHE A 207 -3.84 -8.81 -11.08
CA PHE A 207 -2.92 -7.81 -10.55
C PHE A 207 -1.91 -8.46 -9.59
N LEU A 208 -0.64 -8.56 -10.01
CA LEU A 208 0.41 -9.21 -9.24
C LEU A 208 1.66 -8.34 -9.24
N ILE A 209 2.03 -7.85 -8.05
CA ILE A 209 3.34 -7.25 -7.81
C ILE A 209 4.22 -8.27 -7.07
N LEU A 210 5.45 -8.41 -7.54
CA LEU A 210 6.52 -9.14 -6.87
C LEU A 210 7.55 -8.18 -6.31
N ASN A 211 7.76 -8.25 -5.01
CA ASN A 211 8.80 -7.50 -4.33
C ASN A 211 9.94 -8.45 -3.91
N LYS A 212 11.00 -8.48 -4.72
CA LYS A 212 12.18 -9.32 -4.51
C LYS A 212 13.09 -8.82 -3.38
N GLU A 213 12.87 -7.59 -2.90
CA GLU A 213 13.72 -6.92 -1.91
C GLU A 213 13.04 -6.84 -0.53
N GLY A 214 11.76 -7.19 -0.44
CA GLY A 214 10.95 -6.90 0.74
C GLY A 214 11.36 -7.69 1.97
N THR A 215 11.75 -6.96 3.01
CA THR A 215 12.13 -7.52 4.32
C THR A 215 10.95 -7.65 5.28
N ASN A 216 9.80 -7.05 4.97
CA ASN A 216 8.57 -7.03 5.78
C ASN A 216 7.45 -7.92 5.19
N GLN A 217 7.79 -9.14 4.74
CA GLN A 217 6.83 -10.05 4.10
C GLN A 217 6.88 -11.44 4.70
N TYR A 218 5.73 -11.87 5.22
CA TYR A 218 5.48 -13.21 5.73
C TYR A 218 4.52 -13.92 4.79
N TRP A 219 5.03 -14.89 4.04
CA TRP A 219 4.23 -15.63 3.07
C TRP A 219 3.66 -16.89 3.70
N LYS A 220 2.35 -17.07 3.58
CA LYS A 220 1.63 -18.22 4.13
C LYS A 220 0.78 -18.90 3.07
N MET A 221 0.66 -20.22 3.18
CA MET A 221 -0.13 -21.04 2.28
C MET A 221 -1.16 -21.84 3.07
N PHE A 222 -2.42 -21.72 2.68
CA PHE A 222 -3.52 -22.54 3.18
C PHE A 222 -3.82 -23.67 2.20
N ARG A 223 -3.89 -24.92 2.67
CA ARG A 223 -4.20 -26.10 1.86
C ARG A 223 -5.22 -27.00 2.55
N LYS A 224 -6.43 -27.07 1.99
CA LYS A 224 -7.48 -27.99 2.44
C LYS A 224 -8.15 -28.66 1.26
N GLY A 225 -7.90 -29.96 1.06
CA GLY A 225 -8.43 -30.72 -0.09
C GLY A 225 -7.96 -30.12 -1.42
N VAL A 226 -8.88 -29.58 -2.23
CA VAL A 226 -8.59 -28.87 -3.50
C VAL A 226 -8.43 -27.35 -3.33
N HIS A 227 -8.75 -26.80 -2.16
CA HIS A 227 -8.73 -25.37 -1.91
C HIS A 227 -7.31 -24.92 -1.53
N ARG A 228 -6.86 -23.85 -2.16
CA ARG A 228 -5.54 -23.27 -1.95
C ARG A 228 -5.66 -21.75 -1.82
N VAL A 229 -4.95 -21.17 -0.86
CA VAL A 229 -4.75 -19.72 -0.75
C VAL A 229 -3.28 -19.44 -0.49
N LEU A 230 -2.66 -18.61 -1.30
CA LEU A 230 -1.39 -17.96 -0.98
C LEU A 230 -1.69 -16.55 -0.47
N ALA A 231 -1.16 -16.20 0.70
CA ALA A 231 -1.33 -14.89 1.31
C ALA A 231 0.02 -14.28 1.68
N CYS A 232 0.13 -12.95 1.52
CA CYS A 232 1.22 -12.16 2.09
C CYS A 232 0.68 -11.41 3.30
N VAL A 233 1.34 -11.58 4.44
CA VAL A 233 1.12 -10.81 5.66
C VAL A 233 2.34 -9.90 5.85
N GLN A 234 2.11 -8.68 6.33
CA GLN A 234 3.15 -7.69 6.56
C GLN A 234 2.94 -7.04 7.92
N ASP A 235 4.00 -6.56 8.58
CA ASP A 235 3.82 -5.62 9.69
C ASP A 235 3.23 -4.33 9.12
N ALA A 236 2.08 -3.89 9.65
CA ALA A 236 1.49 -2.62 9.23
C ALA A 236 2.31 -1.42 9.75
N PHE A 237 3.28 -1.68 10.64
CA PHE A 237 3.99 -0.70 11.45
C PHE A 237 3.03 0.22 12.18
N GLN A 238 1.90 -0.32 12.61
CA GLN A 238 0.87 0.40 13.32
C GLN A 238 0.58 -0.25 14.66
N LYS A 239 0.29 0.59 15.65
CA LYS A 239 -0.09 0.18 16.99
C LYS A 239 -1.48 0.65 17.33
N LYS A 240 -2.36 -0.29 17.67
CA LYS A 240 -3.69 -0.02 18.22
C LYS A 240 -3.66 -0.35 19.70
N GLU A 241 -4.00 0.61 20.56
CA GLU A 241 -3.97 0.40 22.02
C GLU A 241 -2.60 -0.10 22.53
N GLY A 242 -1.51 0.35 21.88
CA GLY A 242 -0.14 -0.06 22.18
C GLY A 242 0.31 -1.41 21.62
N LYS A 243 -0.62 -2.18 21.04
CA LYS A 243 -0.43 -3.54 20.50
C LYS A 243 -0.16 -3.54 18.99
N ARG A 244 0.62 -4.50 18.49
CA ARG A 244 1.11 -4.54 17.09
C ARG A 244 0.05 -5.05 16.13
N MET A 245 0.02 -4.47 14.93
CA MET A 245 -0.92 -4.83 13.87
C MET A 245 -0.19 -5.39 12.65
N ALA A 246 -0.63 -6.56 12.17
CA ALA A 246 -0.29 -7.09 10.86
C ALA A 246 -1.31 -6.64 9.81
N TRP A 247 -0.97 -6.76 8.53
CA TRP A 247 -1.87 -6.53 7.41
C TRP A 247 -1.69 -7.60 6.33
N ILE A 248 -2.79 -8.23 5.91
CA ILE A 248 -2.81 -9.11 4.74
C ILE A 248 -3.02 -8.27 3.48
N THR A 249 -2.02 -8.25 2.61
CA THR A 249 -1.96 -7.37 1.42
C THR A 249 -1.93 -8.14 0.09
N ALA A 250 -1.70 -9.45 0.14
CA ALA A 250 -1.88 -10.34 -1.00
C ALA A 250 -2.78 -11.51 -0.65
N TRP A 251 -3.62 -11.92 -1.60
CA TRP A 251 -4.52 -13.06 -1.50
C TRP A 251 -4.72 -13.68 -2.87
N LEU A 252 -4.18 -14.87 -3.11
CA LEU A 252 -4.32 -15.61 -4.36
C LEU A 252 -4.99 -16.94 -4.07
N GLU A 253 -6.24 -17.07 -4.48
CA GLU A 253 -7.06 -18.26 -4.22
C GLU A 253 -7.28 -19.11 -5.47
N SER A 254 -7.45 -20.42 -5.28
CA SER A 254 -7.84 -21.34 -6.35
C SER A 254 -9.27 -21.06 -6.82
N ALA A 255 -9.57 -21.39 -8.08
CA ALA A 255 -10.89 -21.13 -8.68
C ALA A 255 -12.07 -21.82 -7.96
N ALA A 256 -11.82 -22.92 -7.24
CA ALA A 256 -12.82 -23.66 -6.48
C ALA A 256 -13.13 -23.04 -5.09
N MET A 257 -12.66 -21.81 -4.80
CA MET A 257 -12.81 -21.21 -3.48
C MET A 257 -14.27 -20.85 -3.16
N THR A 258 -14.75 -21.30 -2.02
CA THR A 258 -16.10 -20.97 -1.50
C THR A 258 -15.99 -19.91 -0.40
N LYS A 259 -17.10 -19.20 -0.12
CA LYS A 259 -17.16 -18.20 0.97
C LYS A 259 -16.79 -18.82 2.33
N SER A 260 -17.25 -20.04 2.62
CA SER A 260 -16.97 -20.71 3.89
C SER A 260 -15.49 -21.07 4.05
N ILE A 261 -14.88 -21.67 3.03
CA ILE A 261 -13.46 -22.04 3.07
C ILE A 261 -12.57 -20.79 3.08
N ARG A 262 -12.97 -19.71 2.40
CA ARG A 262 -12.25 -18.43 2.44
C ARG A 262 -12.21 -17.84 3.86
N GLN A 263 -13.35 -17.85 4.54
CA GLN A 263 -13.43 -17.39 5.93
C GLN A 263 -12.62 -18.29 6.88
N GLU A 264 -12.65 -19.60 6.67
CA GLU A 264 -11.82 -20.55 7.42
C GLU A 264 -10.33 -20.27 7.20
N ALA A 265 -9.89 -20.08 5.96
CA ALA A 265 -8.51 -19.73 5.64
C ALA A 265 -8.09 -18.39 6.25
N ALA A 266 -8.95 -17.38 6.21
CA ALA A 266 -8.67 -16.08 6.81
C ALA A 266 -8.48 -16.17 8.33
N ILE A 267 -9.33 -16.95 9.02
CA ILE A 267 -9.20 -17.24 10.45
C ILE A 267 -7.91 -18.00 10.73
N ALA A 268 -7.63 -19.06 9.97
CA ALA A 268 -6.43 -19.88 10.15
C ALA A 268 -5.13 -19.08 9.93
N PHE A 269 -5.10 -18.19 8.94
CA PHE A 269 -3.97 -17.28 8.76
C PHE A 269 -3.83 -16.32 9.93
N ALA A 270 -4.92 -15.67 10.35
CA ALA A 270 -4.93 -14.74 11.48
C ALA A 270 -4.41 -15.39 12.76
N ASP A 271 -4.93 -16.56 13.09
CA ASP A 271 -4.57 -17.35 14.28
C ASP A 271 -3.07 -17.72 14.27
N SER A 272 -2.51 -18.03 13.09
CA SER A 272 -1.08 -18.35 12.93
C SER A 272 -0.11 -17.16 13.09
N LEU A 273 -0.62 -15.94 13.32
CA LEU A 273 0.20 -14.73 13.50
C LEU A 273 0.47 -14.42 14.98
N TYR A 274 -0.29 -15.00 15.90
CA TYR A 274 -0.02 -14.89 17.33
C TYR A 274 1.18 -15.76 17.73
N PRO A 275 2.09 -15.32 18.62
CA PRO A 275 2.10 -14.05 19.36
C PRO A 275 2.88 -12.92 18.67
N SER A 276 3.25 -13.05 17.40
CA SER A 276 4.06 -12.02 16.72
C SER A 276 3.30 -10.71 16.52
N PHE A 277 1.98 -10.81 16.38
CA PHE A 277 1.04 -9.70 16.25
C PHE A 277 -0.15 -9.90 17.18
N ASP A 278 -0.77 -8.79 17.55
CA ASP A 278 -1.97 -8.76 18.40
C ASP A 278 -3.24 -8.50 17.61
N TYR A 279 -3.12 -7.80 16.48
CA TYR A 279 -4.22 -7.57 15.55
C TYR A 279 -3.78 -7.88 14.13
N VAL A 280 -4.75 -8.16 13.27
CA VAL A 280 -4.52 -8.27 11.82
C VAL A 280 -5.61 -7.52 11.06
N TRP A 281 -5.19 -6.72 10.08
CA TRP A 281 -6.05 -6.12 9.07
C TRP A 281 -6.16 -7.00 7.83
N ILE A 282 -7.36 -7.00 7.25
CA ILE A 282 -7.66 -7.73 6.02
C ILE A 282 -8.70 -6.98 5.19
N ASN A 283 -8.73 -7.25 3.89
CA ASN A 283 -9.90 -6.93 3.10
C ASN A 283 -11.10 -7.77 3.56
N ARG A 284 -12.20 -7.12 3.91
CA ARG A 284 -13.43 -7.75 4.43
C ARG A 284 -14.01 -8.79 3.48
N GLN A 285 -13.77 -8.68 2.17
CA GLN A 285 -14.17 -9.70 1.20
C GLN A 285 -13.50 -11.06 1.45
N TRP A 286 -12.32 -11.08 2.09
CA TRP A 286 -11.62 -12.30 2.49
C TRP A 286 -12.04 -12.76 3.89
N GLY A 287 -12.03 -11.84 4.87
CA GLY A 287 -12.31 -12.17 6.27
C GLY A 287 -13.76 -12.58 6.55
N GLY A 288 -14.73 -11.97 5.84
CA GLY A 288 -16.16 -12.22 6.06
C GLY A 288 -16.76 -11.46 7.24
N GLU A 289 -17.83 -12.01 7.80
CA GLU A 289 -18.71 -11.30 8.76
C GLU A 289 -18.25 -11.39 10.22
N LYS A 290 -17.38 -12.36 10.56
CA LYS A 290 -16.85 -12.54 11.93
C LYS A 290 -15.80 -11.50 12.33
N TRP A 291 -15.39 -10.66 11.40
CA TRP A 291 -14.36 -9.65 11.59
C TRP A 291 -15.00 -8.30 11.92
N THR A 292 -14.32 -7.50 12.74
CA THR A 292 -14.79 -6.16 13.08
C THR A 292 -14.60 -5.24 11.88
N ALA A 293 -15.68 -4.62 11.43
CA ALA A 293 -15.62 -3.66 10.32
C ALA A 293 -14.83 -2.42 10.73
N ASP A 294 -14.03 -1.89 9.80
CA ASP A 294 -13.20 -0.70 10.02
C ASP A 294 -13.64 0.46 9.11
N GLY A 295 -13.12 0.51 7.88
CA GLY A 295 -13.43 1.57 6.94
C GLY A 295 -13.18 1.20 5.48
N GLY A 296 -13.74 2.00 4.57
CA GLY A 296 -13.49 1.87 3.14
C GLY A 296 -12.05 2.23 2.76
N PHE A 297 -11.54 1.63 1.69
CA PHE A 297 -10.26 2.00 1.11
C PHE A 297 -10.28 1.95 -0.42
N HIS A 298 -9.42 2.77 -1.03
CA HIS A 298 -9.40 2.99 -2.46
C HIS A 298 -7.97 3.10 -2.98
N TRP A 299 -7.58 2.20 -3.86
CA TRP A 299 -6.31 2.26 -4.59
C TRP A 299 -6.49 3.03 -5.88
N TYR A 300 -5.57 3.94 -6.18
CA TYR A 300 -5.54 4.68 -7.43
C TYR A 300 -4.18 4.49 -8.09
N THR A 301 -4.15 4.53 -9.42
CA THR A 301 -2.91 4.59 -10.20
C THR A 301 -2.56 6.03 -10.53
N TYR A 302 -1.28 6.31 -10.73
CA TYR A 302 -0.80 7.64 -11.11
C TYR A 302 0.21 7.53 -12.25
N GLN A 303 -0.04 8.25 -13.35
CA GLN A 303 0.78 8.23 -14.58
C GLN A 303 0.84 6.89 -15.32
N TRP A 304 -0.05 5.96 -15.01
CA TRP A 304 -0.24 4.74 -15.78
C TRP A 304 -1.64 4.17 -15.63
N SER A 305 -1.99 3.26 -16.54
CA SER A 305 -3.20 2.45 -16.51
C SER A 305 -2.91 1.05 -17.04
N SER A 306 -3.83 0.12 -16.85
CA SER A 306 -3.68 -1.26 -17.29
C SER A 306 -5.03 -1.88 -17.60
N SER A 307 -5.08 -2.77 -18.59
CA SER A 307 -6.23 -3.65 -18.84
C SER A 307 -6.33 -4.80 -17.82
N ILE A 308 -5.33 -4.96 -16.95
CA ILE A 308 -5.30 -5.96 -15.88
C ILE A 308 -6.21 -5.53 -14.75
N THR A 309 -7.02 -6.48 -14.28
CA THR A 309 -8.01 -6.23 -13.23
C THR A 309 -7.48 -6.62 -11.85
N MET A 310 -7.62 -5.72 -10.88
CA MET A 310 -7.52 -6.05 -9.47
C MET A 310 -8.91 -6.50 -8.99
N THR A 311 -9.04 -7.77 -8.64
CA THR A 311 -10.32 -8.36 -8.19
C THR A 311 -10.19 -8.86 -6.75
N ILE A 312 -10.90 -9.93 -6.36
CA ILE A 312 -10.69 -10.54 -5.04
C ILE A 312 -9.33 -11.22 -4.91
N SER A 313 -8.71 -11.61 -6.04
CA SER A 313 -7.38 -12.22 -6.06
C SER A 313 -6.36 -11.24 -6.63
N TYR A 314 -5.43 -10.79 -5.78
CA TYR A 314 -4.35 -9.90 -6.16
C TYR A 314 -3.15 -10.05 -5.22
N SER A 315 -2.00 -9.52 -5.66
CA SER A 315 -0.81 -9.40 -4.83
C SER A 315 -0.28 -7.97 -4.87
N LEU A 316 -0.20 -7.34 -3.69
CA LEU A 316 0.31 -5.99 -3.49
C LEU A 316 1.15 -5.98 -2.20
N PRO A 317 2.35 -6.59 -2.17
CA PRO A 317 3.17 -6.66 -0.97
C PRO A 317 3.89 -5.32 -0.76
N ILE A 318 3.44 -4.54 0.23
CA ILE A 318 3.88 -3.18 0.61
C ILE A 318 5.15 -3.23 1.45
#